data_AF-A0A2E6DUQ6-F1
#
_entry.id   AF-A0A2E6DUQ6-F1
#
_cell.length_a   1.000
_cell.length_b   1.000
_cell.length_c   1.000
_cell.angle_alpha   90.00
_cell.angle_beta   90.00
_cell.angle_gamma   90.00
#
_symmetry.space_group_name_H-M   'P 1'
#
loop_
_entity.id
_entity.type
_entity.pdbx_description
1 polymer ?
#
loop_
_entity_poly.entity_id
_entity_poly.type
_entity_poly.pdbx_seq_one_letter_code
_entity_poly.pdbx_strand_id
1 'polypeptide(L)'
;MLPAIGGGVHLSVEGGCGGTTYGLQIARDFLKLDKHVIWVCQEMPDGDRFSQLFANINPTAVSKLHLIAVGENIEQGLQSASALLRALNNIALIVVDDWTDKTGRPKTAVQKAMQGLFEHTKSRNIPLLAISSAYEDASGSGWKSRKISLDETWFLHREQIDPMRRELHTPEGVHRLIVSDEGFTLHS
;
A
#
# COMPACT_ATOMS: atom_id res chain seq x y z
N MET A 1 -3.19 14.40 9.21
CA MET A 1 -3.51 13.01 8.79
C MET A 1 -3.01 12.84 7.38
N LEU A 2 -2.56 11.63 7.02
CA LEU A 2 -2.22 11.34 5.63
C LEU A 2 -3.47 11.45 4.74
N PRO A 3 -3.33 11.68 3.43
CA PRO A 3 -4.45 11.65 2.50
C PRO A 3 -5.26 10.35 2.63
N ALA A 4 -6.58 10.49 2.73
CA ALA A 4 -7.48 9.36 2.91
C ALA A 4 -7.56 8.51 1.64
N ILE A 5 -7.77 7.20 1.79
CA ILE A 5 -7.93 6.27 0.67
C ILE A 5 -9.40 5.85 0.64
N GLY A 6 -10.16 6.34 -0.35
CA GLY A 6 -11.60 6.06 -0.51
C GLY A 6 -11.94 4.97 -1.53
N GLY A 7 -11.01 4.63 -2.43
CA GLY A 7 -11.20 3.66 -3.51
C GLY A 7 -9.94 2.83 -3.78
N GLY A 8 -9.71 2.48 -5.03
CA GLY A 8 -8.48 1.81 -5.46
C GLY A 8 -7.36 2.80 -5.75
N VAL A 9 -6.31 2.79 -4.93
CA VAL A 9 -5.12 3.63 -5.10
C VAL A 9 -3.92 2.75 -5.45
N HIS A 10 -3.26 3.07 -6.55
CA HIS A 10 -1.93 2.56 -6.87
C HIS A 10 -0.86 3.52 -6.37
N LEU A 11 -0.17 3.17 -5.29
CA LEU A 11 0.97 3.91 -4.78
C LEU A 11 2.26 3.42 -5.45
N SER A 12 2.81 4.26 -6.32
CA SER A 12 4.07 4.02 -7.02
C SER A 12 5.23 4.69 -6.29
N VAL A 13 6.24 3.92 -5.90
CA VAL A 13 7.18 4.32 -4.84
C VAL A 13 8.63 4.30 -5.33
N GLU A 14 9.38 5.37 -5.13
CA GLU A 14 10.85 5.34 -5.27
C GLU A 14 11.48 4.32 -4.31
N GLY A 15 12.46 3.56 -4.78
CA GLY A 15 13.18 2.58 -3.97
C GLY A 15 13.71 3.15 -2.63
N GLY A 16 13.27 2.55 -1.52
CA GLY A 16 13.72 2.92 -0.18
C GLY A 16 13.19 4.27 0.33
N CYS A 17 12.10 4.80 -0.25
CA CYS A 17 11.49 6.04 0.23
C CYS A 17 10.38 5.82 1.28
N GLY A 18 9.97 4.57 1.53
CA GLY A 18 9.09 4.18 2.64
C GLY A 18 7.69 3.69 2.24
N GLY A 19 7.50 3.11 1.05
CA GLY A 19 6.20 2.57 0.60
C GLY A 19 5.54 1.62 1.60
N THR A 20 6.25 0.59 2.05
CA THR A 20 5.75 -0.34 3.09
C THR A 20 5.38 0.38 4.38
N THR A 21 6.19 1.37 4.83
CA THR A 21 5.86 2.19 5.99
C THR A 21 4.55 2.96 5.80
N TYR A 22 4.33 3.53 4.61
CA TYR A 22 3.10 4.24 4.28
C TYR A 22 1.91 3.28 4.40
N GLY A 23 1.99 2.11 3.77
CA GLY A 23 0.96 1.08 3.88
C GLY A 23 0.67 0.67 5.31
N LEU A 24 1.72 0.38 6.11
CA LEU A 24 1.58 -0.03 7.50
C LEU A 24 0.90 1.05 8.35
N GLN A 25 1.21 2.32 8.09
CA GLN A 25 0.56 3.44 8.78
C GLN A 25 -0.93 3.55 8.43
N ILE A 26 -1.29 3.41 7.15
CA ILE A 26 -2.70 3.37 6.75
C ILE A 26 -3.41 2.19 7.43
N ALA A 27 -2.81 1.00 7.42
CA ALA A 27 -3.36 -0.18 8.08
C ALA A 27 -3.56 0.06 9.59
N ARG A 28 -2.55 0.63 10.26
CA ARG A 28 -2.61 1.02 11.66
C ARG A 28 -3.78 1.95 11.95
N ASP A 29 -3.98 2.97 11.11
CA ASP A 29 -5.02 3.97 11.34
C ASP A 29 -6.44 3.34 11.23
N PHE A 30 -6.64 2.35 10.35
CA PHE A 30 -7.87 1.54 10.32
C PHE A 30 -8.02 0.64 11.55
N LEU A 31 -6.94 0.01 12.01
CA LEU A 31 -6.95 -0.87 13.19
C LEU A 31 -7.25 -0.08 14.47
N LYS A 32 -6.79 1.18 14.60
CA LYS A 32 -7.17 2.09 15.70
C LYS A 32 -8.68 2.35 15.77
N LEU A 33 -9.37 2.24 14.63
CA LEU A 33 -10.82 2.38 14.52
C LEU A 33 -11.55 1.02 14.67
N ASP A 34 -10.85 0.02 15.21
CA ASP A 34 -11.35 -1.31 15.48
C ASP A 34 -11.78 -2.10 14.22
N LYS A 35 -11.20 -1.75 13.07
CA LYS A 35 -11.53 -2.36 11.76
C LYS A 35 -10.58 -3.48 11.37
N HIS A 36 -11.06 -4.40 10.53
CA HIS A 36 -10.23 -5.45 9.97
C HIS A 36 -9.51 -5.01 8.70
N VAL A 37 -8.25 -5.38 8.59
CA VAL A 37 -7.37 -5.06 7.46
C VAL A 37 -6.80 -6.35 6.89
N ILE A 38 -6.80 -6.49 5.56
CA ILE A 38 -6.05 -7.55 4.89
C ILE A 38 -4.74 -6.95 4.38
N TRP A 39 -3.62 -7.61 4.67
CA TRP A 39 -2.30 -7.24 4.16
C TRP A 39 -1.73 -8.39 3.34
N VAL A 40 -1.57 -8.19 2.04
CA VAL A 40 -0.93 -9.15 1.13
C VAL A 40 0.48 -8.66 0.84
N CYS A 41 1.47 -9.53 0.93
CA CYS A 41 2.87 -9.18 0.65
C CYS A 41 3.66 -10.39 0.15
N GLN A 42 4.77 -10.11 -0.53
CA GLN A 42 5.74 -11.16 -0.85
C GLN A 42 6.50 -11.58 0.42
N GLU A 43 7.06 -10.60 1.12
CA GLU A 43 7.81 -10.80 2.36
C GLU A 43 7.12 -10.10 3.53
N MET A 44 7.28 -10.67 4.73
CA MET A 44 6.81 -10.03 5.96
C MET A 44 7.43 -8.64 6.09
N PRO A 45 6.66 -7.63 6.53
CA PRO A 45 7.25 -6.36 6.93
C PRO A 45 8.32 -6.56 8.00
N ASP A 46 9.35 -5.74 7.96
CA ASP A 46 10.41 -5.73 8.97
C ASP A 46 9.84 -5.65 10.39
N GLY A 47 10.30 -6.54 11.27
CA GLY A 47 9.72 -6.71 12.60
C GLY A 47 9.96 -5.52 13.52
N ASP A 48 11.12 -4.88 13.40
CA ASP A 48 11.44 -3.67 14.18
C ASP A 48 10.57 -2.51 13.73
N ARG A 49 10.45 -2.30 12.40
CA ARG A 49 9.59 -1.26 11.85
C ARG A 49 8.12 -1.46 12.18
N PHE A 50 7.65 -2.71 12.11
CA PHE A 50 6.30 -3.06 12.54
C PHE A 50 6.11 -2.74 14.03
N SER A 51 7.06 -3.13 14.89
CA SER A 51 6.97 -2.88 16.33
C SER A 51 6.95 -1.39 16.65
N GLN A 52 7.77 -0.58 15.98
CA GLN A 52 7.77 0.88 16.13
C GLN A 52 6.42 1.49 15.74
N LEU A 53 5.90 1.18 14.54
CA LEU A 53 4.67 1.78 14.05
C LEU A 53 3.45 1.39 14.89
N PHE A 54 3.45 0.19 15.46
CA PHE A 54 2.34 -0.38 16.21
C PHE A 54 2.51 -0.34 17.73
N ALA A 55 3.57 0.30 18.26
CA ALA A 55 3.90 0.33 19.68
C ALA A 55 2.73 0.78 20.58
N ASN A 56 1.92 1.72 20.08
CA ASN A 56 0.81 2.32 20.82
C ASN A 56 -0.57 1.72 20.47
N ILE A 57 -0.61 0.54 19.84
CA ILE A 57 -1.84 -0.11 19.40
C ILE A 57 -2.18 -1.26 20.34
N ASN A 58 -3.44 -1.33 20.77
CA ASN A 58 -3.92 -2.44 21.61
C ASN A 58 -3.74 -3.77 20.85
N PRO A 59 -3.19 -4.84 21.49
CA PRO A 59 -3.07 -6.16 20.87
C PRO A 59 -4.36 -6.71 20.25
N THR A 60 -5.53 -6.44 20.84
CA THR A 60 -6.83 -6.82 20.28
C THR A 60 -7.10 -6.12 18.94
N ALA A 61 -6.70 -4.86 18.78
CA ALA A 61 -6.79 -4.18 17.49
C ALA A 61 -5.79 -4.77 16.48
N VAL A 62 -4.54 -5.05 16.89
CA VAL A 62 -3.53 -5.67 16.02
C VAL A 62 -3.99 -7.05 15.52
N SER A 63 -4.70 -7.83 16.33
CA SER A 63 -5.24 -9.14 15.93
C SER A 63 -6.26 -9.11 14.78
N LYS A 64 -6.73 -7.91 14.39
CA LYS A 64 -7.61 -7.69 13.23
C LYS A 64 -6.86 -7.46 11.92
N LEU A 65 -5.53 -7.48 11.96
CA LEU A 65 -4.67 -7.50 10.80
C LEU A 65 -4.53 -8.95 10.29
N HIS A 66 -5.12 -9.22 9.13
CA HIS A 66 -5.03 -10.50 8.44
C HIS A 66 -3.87 -10.44 7.44
N LEU A 67 -2.72 -10.94 7.87
CA LEU A 67 -1.51 -10.90 7.05
C LEU A 67 -1.34 -12.18 6.21
N ILE A 68 -1.07 -12.00 4.92
CA ILE A 68 -0.92 -13.03 3.90
C ILE A 68 0.44 -12.84 3.21
N ALA A 69 1.47 -13.53 3.70
CA ALA A 69 2.80 -13.55 3.09
C ALA A 69 2.93 -14.78 2.16
N VAL A 70 3.28 -14.54 0.88
CA VAL A 70 3.21 -15.58 -0.17
C VAL A 70 4.50 -15.79 -0.95
N GLY A 71 5.59 -15.12 -0.56
CA GLY A 71 6.83 -15.13 -1.32
C GLY A 71 6.60 -14.65 -2.75
N GLU A 72 7.15 -15.37 -3.72
CA GLU A 72 7.02 -15.02 -5.15
C GLU A 72 5.63 -15.26 -5.74
N ASN A 73 4.72 -15.94 -5.02
CA ASN A 73 3.39 -16.29 -5.52
C ASN A 73 2.32 -15.26 -5.14
N ILE A 74 2.53 -14.01 -5.54
CA ILE A 74 1.62 -12.90 -5.24
C ILE A 74 0.19 -13.16 -5.74
N GLU A 75 0.04 -13.87 -6.86
CA GLU A 75 -1.26 -14.27 -7.40
C GLU A 75 -2.09 -15.06 -6.39
N GLN A 76 -1.48 -16.04 -5.71
CA GLN A 76 -2.14 -16.81 -4.66
C GLN A 76 -2.54 -15.92 -3.46
N GLY A 77 -1.72 -14.92 -3.12
CA GLY A 77 -2.05 -13.93 -2.10
C GLY A 77 -3.30 -13.13 -2.44
N LEU A 78 -3.43 -12.70 -3.69
CA LEU A 78 -4.61 -11.98 -4.20
C LEU A 78 -5.87 -12.84 -4.20
N GLN A 79 -5.75 -14.13 -4.56
CA GLN A 79 -6.87 -15.07 -4.47
C GLN A 79 -7.29 -15.31 -3.01
N SER A 80 -6.33 -15.42 -2.10
CA SER A 80 -6.59 -15.60 -0.67
C SER A 80 -7.26 -14.37 -0.05
N ALA A 81 -6.80 -13.16 -0.39
CA ALA A 81 -7.46 -11.91 0.00
C ALA A 81 -8.89 -11.82 -0.54
N SER A 82 -9.11 -12.21 -1.80
CA SER A 82 -10.45 -12.27 -2.39
C SER A 82 -11.37 -13.25 -1.68
N ALA A 83 -10.86 -14.43 -1.31
CA ALA A 83 -11.60 -15.44 -0.56
C ALA A 83 -11.96 -14.93 0.85
N LEU A 84 -11.00 -14.31 1.55
CA LEU A 84 -11.22 -13.74 2.87
C LEU A 84 -12.23 -12.59 2.84
N LEU A 85 -12.16 -11.73 1.82
CA LEU A 85 -13.13 -10.66 1.58
C LEU A 85 -14.55 -11.22 1.34
N ARG A 86 -14.69 -12.38 0.68
CA ARG A 86 -16.01 -13.03 0.52
C ARG A 86 -16.52 -13.62 1.84
N ALA A 87 -15.62 -14.18 2.64
CA ALA A 87 -15.96 -14.84 3.90
C ALA A 87 -16.29 -13.84 5.03
N LEU A 88 -15.67 -12.66 5.02
CA LEU A 88 -15.78 -11.66 6.07
C LEU A 88 -16.46 -10.39 5.58
N ASN A 89 -17.51 -9.94 6.30
CA ASN A 89 -18.25 -8.71 5.98
C ASN A 89 -17.72 -7.47 6.71
N ASN A 90 -16.66 -7.61 7.51
CA ASN A 90 -16.12 -6.55 8.37
C ASN A 90 -14.72 -6.07 7.95
N ILE A 91 -14.22 -6.52 6.79
CA ILE A 91 -13.00 -5.99 6.18
C ILE A 91 -13.25 -4.53 5.76
N ALA A 92 -12.36 -3.63 6.17
CA ALA A 92 -12.47 -2.21 5.88
C ALA A 92 -11.32 -1.66 5.03
N LEU A 93 -10.25 -2.43 4.83
CA LEU A 93 -9.11 -2.05 4.01
C LEU A 93 -8.40 -3.30 3.50
N ILE A 94 -7.91 -3.22 2.27
CA ILE A 94 -6.95 -4.18 1.73
C ILE A 94 -5.70 -3.43 1.30
N VAL A 95 -4.54 -3.90 1.74
CA VAL A 95 -3.23 -3.45 1.27
C VAL A 95 -2.55 -4.61 0.54
N VAL A 96 -2.02 -4.33 -0.65
CA VAL A 96 -1.20 -5.27 -1.42
C VAL A 96 0.17 -4.63 -1.59
N ASP A 97 1.11 -5.04 -0.75
CA ASP A 97 2.49 -4.54 -0.78
C ASP A 97 3.34 -5.33 -1.78
N ASP A 98 4.20 -4.61 -2.50
CA ASP A 98 5.03 -5.13 -3.59
C ASP A 98 4.28 -6.10 -4.52
N TRP A 99 3.14 -5.64 -5.08
CA TRP A 99 2.23 -6.49 -5.87
C TRP A 99 2.84 -7.05 -7.17
N THR A 100 3.99 -6.53 -7.60
CA THR A 100 4.69 -6.92 -8.82
C THR A 100 6.19 -6.74 -8.66
N ASP A 101 6.93 -7.49 -9.49
CA ASP A 101 8.39 -7.43 -9.55
C ASP A 101 8.92 -5.99 -9.77
N LYS A 102 10.10 -5.74 -9.19
CA LYS A 102 10.82 -4.45 -9.27
C LYS A 102 11.28 -4.10 -10.68
N THR A 103 11.30 -5.07 -11.60
CA THR A 103 11.69 -4.86 -13.00
C THR A 103 10.73 -5.61 -13.93
N GLY A 104 10.72 -5.19 -15.20
CA GLY A 104 9.90 -5.83 -16.22
C GLY A 104 8.42 -5.44 -16.15
N ARG A 105 7.62 -6.14 -16.94
CA ARG A 105 6.18 -5.94 -17.03
C ARG A 105 5.47 -6.86 -16.03
N PRO A 106 4.47 -6.37 -15.27
CA PRO A 106 3.69 -7.22 -14.41
C PRO A 106 3.06 -8.39 -15.19
N LYS A 107 3.07 -9.58 -14.60
CA LYS A 107 2.49 -10.79 -15.20
C LYS A 107 0.98 -10.58 -15.42
N THR A 108 0.47 -10.98 -16.59
CA THR A 108 -0.95 -10.82 -16.94
C THR A 108 -1.89 -11.48 -15.92
N ALA A 109 -1.50 -12.62 -15.36
CA ALA A 109 -2.30 -13.32 -14.34
C ALA A 109 -2.43 -12.49 -13.06
N VAL A 110 -1.34 -11.88 -12.58
CA VAL A 110 -1.33 -10.96 -11.44
C VAL A 110 -2.17 -9.72 -11.73
N GLN A 111 -2.06 -9.13 -12.92
CA GLN A 111 -2.90 -7.98 -13.31
C GLN A 111 -4.39 -8.32 -13.30
N LYS A 112 -4.77 -9.50 -13.80
CA LYS A 112 -6.15 -9.99 -13.77
C LYS A 112 -6.64 -10.26 -12.35
N ALA A 113 -5.81 -10.86 -11.50
CA ALA A 113 -6.14 -11.12 -10.10
C ALA A 113 -6.32 -9.81 -9.33
N MET A 114 -5.46 -8.81 -9.55
CA MET A 114 -5.59 -7.48 -9.00
C MET A 114 -6.87 -6.78 -9.43
N GLN A 115 -7.20 -6.82 -10.74
CA GLN A 115 -8.47 -6.26 -11.22
C GLN A 115 -9.68 -6.97 -10.60
N GLY A 116 -9.67 -8.30 -10.51
CA GLY A 116 -10.75 -9.05 -9.87
C GLY A 116 -10.94 -8.69 -8.39
N LEU A 117 -9.83 -8.52 -7.65
CA LEU A 117 -9.86 -8.06 -6.27
C LEU A 117 -10.42 -6.63 -6.19
N PHE A 118 -9.95 -5.73 -7.04
CA PHE A 118 -10.39 -4.33 -7.08
C PHE A 118 -11.87 -4.17 -7.40
N GLU A 119 -12.39 -4.88 -8.40
CA GLU A 119 -13.84 -4.83 -8.69
C GLU A 119 -14.67 -5.31 -7.49
N HIS A 120 -14.18 -6.32 -6.78
CA HIS A 120 -14.85 -6.82 -5.59
C HIS A 120 -14.81 -5.82 -4.42
N THR A 121 -13.67 -5.16 -4.18
CA THR A 121 -13.58 -4.10 -3.15
C THR A 121 -14.43 -2.88 -3.53
N LYS A 122 -14.42 -2.48 -4.80
CA LYS A 122 -15.22 -1.38 -5.34
C LYS A 122 -16.71 -1.61 -5.17
N SER A 123 -17.20 -2.83 -5.46
CA SER A 123 -18.61 -3.20 -5.27
C SER A 123 -19.09 -3.11 -3.82
N ARG A 124 -18.15 -3.12 -2.86
CA ARG A 124 -18.41 -3.07 -1.41
C ARG A 124 -17.98 -1.75 -0.77
N ASN A 125 -17.50 -0.78 -1.57
CA ASN A 125 -16.93 0.47 -1.10
C ASN A 125 -15.80 0.26 -0.06
N ILE A 126 -14.92 -0.70 -0.33
CA ILE A 126 -13.75 -1.01 0.51
C ILE A 126 -12.50 -0.43 -0.17
N PRO A 127 -11.72 0.41 0.52
CA PRO A 127 -10.43 0.90 0.06
C PRO A 127 -9.44 -0.23 -0.28
N LEU A 128 -8.71 -0.05 -1.38
CA LEU A 128 -7.62 -0.91 -1.82
C LEU A 128 -6.37 -0.06 -2.05
N LEU A 129 -5.30 -0.33 -1.32
CA LEU A 129 -3.98 0.27 -1.54
C LEU A 129 -3.05 -0.77 -2.17
N ALA A 130 -2.69 -0.57 -3.44
CA ALA A 130 -1.70 -1.39 -4.11
C ALA A 130 -0.36 -0.64 -4.17
N ILE A 131 0.72 -1.25 -3.69
CA ILE A 131 2.05 -0.62 -3.59
C ILE A 131 3.02 -1.31 -4.53
N SER A 132 3.78 -0.54 -5.30
CA SER A 132 4.88 -1.09 -6.11
C SER A 132 6.02 -0.10 -6.23
N SER A 133 7.21 -0.62 -6.55
CA SER A 133 8.31 0.23 -7.01
C SER A 133 7.94 1.01 -8.28
N ALA A 134 8.21 2.31 -8.28
CA ALA A 134 8.26 3.15 -9.47
C ALA A 134 9.49 2.77 -10.31
N TYR A 135 9.48 3.15 -11.58
CA TYR A 135 10.65 3.04 -12.44
C TYR A 135 10.92 4.35 -13.16
N GLU A 136 12.19 4.61 -13.40
CA GLU A 136 12.61 5.72 -14.25
C GLU A 136 12.48 5.30 -15.72
N ASP A 137 11.96 6.21 -16.54
CA ASP A 137 12.02 6.03 -17.98
C ASP A 137 13.44 6.35 -18.48
N ALA A 138 13.96 5.54 -19.39
CA ALA A 138 15.26 5.77 -20.03
C ALA A 138 15.30 7.09 -20.83
N SER A 139 14.15 7.73 -21.06
CA SER A 139 14.01 9.03 -21.70
C SER A 139 14.20 10.23 -20.75
N GLY A 140 14.33 10.02 -19.43
CA GLY A 140 14.52 11.10 -18.44
C GLY A 140 13.26 11.93 -18.14
N SER A 141 12.08 11.45 -18.54
CA SER A 141 10.80 12.18 -18.44
C SER A 141 10.04 12.02 -17.11
N GLY A 142 10.71 11.52 -16.06
CA GLY A 142 10.15 11.38 -14.71
C GLY A 142 9.75 9.96 -14.31
N TRP A 143 9.13 9.84 -13.13
CA TRP A 143 8.71 8.57 -12.54
C TRP A 143 7.52 7.97 -13.27
N LYS A 144 7.58 6.67 -13.57
CA LYS A 144 6.47 5.91 -14.13
C LYS A 144 5.98 4.85 -13.15
N SER A 145 4.67 4.65 -13.14
CA SER A 145 4.02 3.62 -12.34
C SER A 145 3.89 2.31 -13.13
N ARG A 146 3.92 1.19 -12.40
CA ARG A 146 3.57 -0.12 -12.96
C ARG A 146 2.14 -0.08 -13.51
N LYS A 147 1.92 -0.59 -14.72
CA LYS A 147 0.61 -0.53 -15.35
C LYS A 147 -0.40 -1.41 -14.61
N ILE A 148 -1.39 -0.78 -14.01
CA ILE A 148 -2.59 -1.37 -13.41
C ILE A 148 -3.73 -0.36 -13.54
N SER A 149 -4.97 -0.83 -13.62
CA SER A 149 -6.15 0.04 -13.69
C SER A 149 -6.87 0.02 -12.35
N LEU A 150 -6.60 1.03 -11.51
CA LEU A 150 -7.33 1.37 -10.29
C LEU A 150 -7.94 2.78 -10.47
N ASP A 151 -8.65 3.29 -9.46
CA ASP A 151 -9.26 4.62 -9.54
C ASP A 151 -8.20 5.73 -9.61
N GLU A 152 -7.10 5.60 -8.87
CA GLU A 152 -6.05 6.62 -8.78
C GLU A 152 -4.64 6.02 -8.83
N THR A 153 -3.67 6.84 -9.25
CA THR A 153 -2.23 6.54 -9.15
C THR A 153 -1.56 7.66 -8.39
N TRP A 154 -0.89 7.33 -7.30
CA TRP A 154 -0.11 8.23 -6.46
C TRP A 154 1.37 7.95 -6.62
N PHE A 155 2.21 8.97 -6.40
CA PHE A 155 3.66 8.81 -6.41
C PHE A 155 4.26 9.23 -5.08
N LEU A 156 5.13 8.39 -4.51
CA LEU A 156 5.90 8.70 -3.32
C LEU A 156 7.38 8.65 -3.65
N HIS A 157 8.08 9.76 -3.48
CA HIS A 157 9.52 9.85 -3.72
C HIS A 157 10.20 10.78 -2.71
N ARG A 158 11.53 10.73 -2.66
CA ARG A 158 12.34 11.68 -1.88
C ARG A 158 12.31 13.04 -2.54
N GLU A 159 12.26 14.09 -1.73
CA GLU A 159 12.46 15.44 -2.25
C GLU A 159 13.91 15.57 -2.74
N GLN A 160 14.12 16.26 -3.87
CA GLN A 160 15.46 16.40 -4.46
C GLN A 160 16.39 17.26 -3.60
N ILE A 161 15.84 18.27 -2.92
CA ILE A 161 16.62 19.26 -2.16
C ILE A 161 16.93 18.74 -0.76
N ASP A 162 15.94 18.17 -0.07
CA ASP A 162 16.10 17.60 1.27
C ASP A 162 15.70 16.11 1.25
N PRO A 163 16.67 15.19 1.12
CA PRO A 163 16.38 13.76 1.05
C PRO A 163 15.85 13.17 2.37
N MET A 164 15.73 13.94 3.45
CA MET A 164 14.99 13.53 4.65
C MET A 164 13.48 13.68 4.48
N ARG A 165 13.04 14.47 3.51
CA ARG A 165 11.63 14.69 3.18
C ARG A 165 11.17 13.77 2.06
N ARG A 166 9.87 13.50 2.04
CA ARG A 166 9.18 12.84 0.94
C ARG A 166 8.13 13.74 0.36
N GLU A 167 7.87 13.57 -0.91
CA GLU A 167 6.72 14.15 -1.58
C GLU A 167 5.76 13.03 -1.97
N LEU A 168 4.52 13.16 -1.53
CA LEU A 168 3.41 12.33 -1.96
C LEU A 168 2.57 13.14 -2.96
N HIS A 169 2.58 12.73 -4.22
CA HIS A 169 1.78 13.33 -5.29
C HIS A 169 0.49 12.55 -5.43
N THR A 170 -0.65 13.20 -5.18
CA THR A 170 -2.00 12.66 -5.37
C THR A 170 -2.75 13.52 -6.40
N PRO A 171 -3.94 13.09 -6.88
CA PRO A 171 -4.78 13.93 -7.74
C PRO A 171 -5.17 15.28 -7.10
N GLU A 172 -5.18 15.36 -5.77
CA GLU A 172 -5.52 16.57 -5.02
C GLU A 172 -4.35 17.55 -4.86
N GLY A 173 -3.11 17.09 -5.09
CA GLY A 173 -1.91 17.92 -5.00
C GLY A 173 -0.69 17.19 -4.42
N VAL A 174 0.31 17.99 -4.04
CA VAL A 174 1.57 17.49 -3.49
C VAL A 174 1.59 17.69 -1.98
N HIS A 175 1.85 16.61 -1.24
CA HIS A 175 1.94 16.60 0.22
C HIS A 175 3.39 16.33 0.63
N ARG A 176 4.00 17.25 1.39
CA ARG A 176 5.34 17.06 1.93
C ARG A 176 5.28 16.30 3.25
N LEU A 177 6.10 15.26 3.37
CA LEU A 177 6.09 14.33 4.48
C LEU A 177 7.49 14.18 5.09
N ILE A 178 7.54 13.97 6.40
CA ILE A 178 8.73 13.52 7.13
C ILE A 178 8.45 12.12 7.65
N VAL A 179 9.43 11.21 7.55
CA VAL A 179 9.35 9.85 8.10
C VAL A 179 10.07 9.78 9.45
N SER A 180 9.40 9.20 10.43
CA SER A 180 9.91 8.96 11.79
C SER A 180 9.53 7.55 12.27
N ASP A 181 9.82 7.21 13.52
CA ASP A 181 9.42 5.95 14.15
C ASP A 181 7.89 5.78 14.20
N GLU A 182 7.15 6.88 14.32
CA GLU A 182 5.68 6.89 14.33
C GLU A 182 5.04 6.87 12.92
N GLY A 183 5.88 6.83 11.88
CA GLY A 183 5.48 6.87 10.47
C GLY A 183 5.67 8.25 9.84
N PHE A 184 4.90 8.51 8.80
CA PHE A 184 4.83 9.77 8.08
C PHE A 184 3.96 10.81 8.78
N THR A 185 4.46 12.04 8.81
CA THR A 185 3.73 13.23 9.24
C THR A 185 3.79 14.30 8.15
N LEU A 186 2.68 15.02 7.95
CA LEU A 186 2.64 16.19 7.05
C LEU A 186 3.58 17.28 7.58
N HIS A 187 4.31 17.89 6.65
CA HIS A 187 5.15 19.06 6.89
C HIS A 187 4.62 20.21 6.03
N SER A 188 4.35 21.35 6.68
CA SER A 188 3.91 22.60 6.04
C SER A 188 5.06 23.32 5.37
#